data_AF-A0A3N6QK03-F1
#
_entry.id   AF-A0A3N6QK03-F1
#
_cell.length_a   1.000
_cell.length_b   1.000
_cell.length_c   1.000
_cell.angle_alpha   90.00
_cell.angle_beta   90.00
_cell.angle_gamma   90.00
#
_symmetry.space_group_name_H-M   'P 1'
#
loop_
_entity.id
_entity.type
_entity.pdbx_description
1 polymer ?
#
loop_
_entity_poly.entity_id
_entity_poly.type
_entity_poly.pdbx_seq_one_letter_code
_entity_poly.pdbx_strand_id
1 'polypeptide(L)'
;MDNPDKEFPGVRVLGTIGWIVIGLIIGYMAIEDSKQQFQLGAAMALFMGLYSFSLPNTPPKAKGEKVTAREVLGLDALSLMKKRSFAVMVISSVLICIPLSFYYGFANP
;
A
#
# COMPACT_ATOMS: atom_id res chain seq x y z
N MET A 1 -4.84 -9.15 16.14
CA MET A 1 -5.99 -9.19 15.23
C MET A 1 -6.63 -10.54 15.44
N ASP A 2 -7.81 -10.54 16.04
CA ASP A 2 -8.50 -11.79 16.37
C ASP A 2 -9.41 -12.22 15.20
N ASN A 3 -9.90 -11.28 14.39
CA ASN A 3 -10.62 -11.56 13.14
C ASN A 3 -10.23 -10.58 12.00
N PRO A 4 -9.20 -10.91 11.19
CA PRO A 4 -8.69 -10.06 10.11
C PRO A 4 -9.76 -9.60 9.12
N ASP A 5 -10.69 -10.49 8.75
CA ASP A 5 -11.72 -10.21 7.74
C ASP A 5 -12.72 -9.13 8.18
N LYS A 6 -12.90 -8.94 9.50
CA LYS A 6 -13.81 -7.92 10.07
C LYS A 6 -13.06 -6.65 10.49
N GLU A 7 -11.83 -6.78 10.96
CA GLU A 7 -11.03 -5.66 11.46
C GLU A 7 -10.36 -4.85 10.34
N PHE A 8 -9.94 -5.50 9.25
CA PHE A 8 -9.22 -4.86 8.15
C PHE A 8 -10.02 -3.75 7.44
N PRO A 9 -11.34 -3.93 7.13
CA PRO A 9 -12.13 -2.86 6.53
C PRO A 9 -12.16 -1.59 7.39
N GLY A 10 -12.29 -1.72 8.71
CA GLY A 10 -12.29 -0.57 9.63
C GLY A 10 -10.97 0.20 9.62
N VAL A 11 -9.84 -0.52 9.61
CA VAL A 11 -8.51 0.08 9.48
C VAL A 11 -8.36 0.80 8.13
N ARG A 12 -8.92 0.24 7.05
CA ARG A 12 -8.86 0.86 5.71
C ARG A 12 -9.61 2.20 5.64
N VAL A 13 -10.73 2.32 6.35
CA VAL A 13 -11.50 3.58 6.44
C VAL A 13 -10.67 4.71 7.02
N LEU A 14 -9.84 4.44 8.04
CA LEU A 14 -8.93 5.43 8.62
C LEU A 14 -7.94 5.96 7.58
N GLY A 15 -7.46 5.09 6.68
CA GLY A 15 -6.61 5.49 5.57
C GLY A 15 -7.31 6.43 4.58
N THR A 16 -8.59 6.17 4.28
CA THR A 16 -9.39 7.06 3.42
C THR A 16 -9.64 8.41 4.09
N ILE A 17 -9.92 8.45 5.39
CA ILE A 17 -10.06 9.70 6.16
C ILE A 17 -8.75 10.49 6.11
N GLY A 18 -7.60 9.83 6.33
CA GLY A 18 -6.29 10.46 6.25
C GLY A 18 -6.02 11.09 4.87
N TRP A 19 -6.37 10.39 3.79
CA TRP A 19 -6.27 10.92 2.42
C TRP A 19 -7.10 12.20 2.24
N ILE A 20 -8.37 12.18 2.68
CA ILE A 20 -9.28 13.34 2.56
C ILE A 20 -8.72 14.53 3.33
N VAL A 21 -8.28 14.33 4.58
CA VAL A 21 -7.74 15.39 5.43
C VAL A 21 -6.50 16.03 4.79
N ILE A 22 -5.58 15.21 4.27
CA ILE A 22 -4.36 15.71 3.61
C ILE A 22 -4.72 16.48 2.33
N GLY A 23 -5.63 15.94 1.50
CA GLY A 23 -6.10 16.61 0.28
C GLY A 23 -6.73 17.98 0.58
N LEU A 24 -7.56 18.08 1.62
CA LEU A 24 -8.13 19.36 2.06
C LEU A 24 -7.06 20.34 2.53
N ILE A 25 -6.08 19.89 3.33
CA ILE A 25 -4.98 20.75 3.81
C ILE A 25 -4.18 21.32 2.63
N ILE A 26 -3.79 20.46 1.69
CA ILE A 26 -3.03 20.85 0.50
C ILE A 26 -3.84 21.83 -0.35
N GLY A 27 -5.14 21.57 -0.56
CA GLY A 27 -6.04 22.44 -1.32
C GLY A 27 -6.27 23.79 -0.64
N TYR A 28 -6.48 23.84 0.69
CA TYR A 28 -6.62 25.10 1.43
C TYR A 28 -5.34 25.94 1.42
N MET A 29 -4.18 25.29 1.40
CA MET A 29 -2.89 25.97 1.32
C MET A 29 -2.48 26.35 -0.11
N ALA A 30 -3.23 25.90 -1.13
CA ALA A 30 -2.95 26.10 -2.55
C ALA A 30 -1.50 25.70 -2.95
N ILE A 31 -0.96 24.65 -2.31
CA ILE A 31 0.43 24.17 -2.53
C ILE A 31 0.52 23.03 -3.55
N GLU A 32 -0.54 22.78 -4.30
CA GLU A 32 -0.70 21.65 -5.24
C GLU A 32 0.39 21.65 -6.33
N ASP A 33 0.70 22.81 -6.90
CA ASP A 33 1.76 22.99 -7.92
C ASP A 33 3.13 23.36 -7.32
N SER A 34 3.23 23.39 -5.99
CA SER A 34 4.45 23.81 -5.30
C SER A 34 5.28 22.62 -4.84
N LYS A 35 6.60 22.79 -4.86
CA LYS A 35 7.59 21.89 -4.22
C LYS A 35 7.31 21.66 -2.73
N GLN A 36 6.50 22.52 -2.09
CA GLN A 36 6.03 22.36 -0.72
C GLN A 36 5.18 21.10 -0.50
N GLN A 37 4.41 20.65 -1.50
CA GLN A 37 3.66 19.38 -1.42
C GLN A 37 4.61 18.19 -1.20
N PHE A 38 5.71 18.14 -1.95
CA PHE A 38 6.72 17.09 -1.82
C PHE A 38 7.49 17.16 -0.50
N GLN A 39 7.76 18.37 0.01
CA GLN A 39 8.41 18.56 1.32
C GLN A 39 7.51 18.07 2.46
N LEU A 40 6.21 18.37 2.39
CA LEU A 40 5.22 17.88 3.36
C LEU A 40 5.14 16.34 3.33
N GLY A 41 5.08 15.75 2.12
CA GLY A 41 5.10 14.29 1.94
C GLY A 41 6.37 13.65 2.53
N ALA A 42 7.54 14.25 2.28
CA ALA A 42 8.81 13.78 2.83
C ALA A 42 8.83 13.86 4.37
N ALA A 43 8.32 14.94 4.96
CA ALA A 43 8.22 15.09 6.41
C ALA A 43 7.29 14.03 7.03
N MET A 44 6.14 13.77 6.41
CA MET A 44 5.20 12.74 6.86
C MET A 44 5.79 11.33 6.73
N ALA A 45 6.52 11.04 5.64
CA ALA A 45 7.20 9.77 5.44
C ALA A 45 8.30 9.54 6.51
N LEU A 46 9.08 10.57 6.84
CA LEU A 46 10.07 10.51 7.91
C LEU A 46 9.40 10.27 9.27
N PHE A 47 8.31 10.97 9.56
CA PHE A 47 7.55 10.77 10.79
C PHE A 47 7.02 9.33 10.91
N MET A 48 6.41 8.78 9.84
CA MET A 48 5.95 7.39 9.81
C MET A 48 7.11 6.39 9.93
N GLY A 49 8.25 6.68 9.31
CA GLY A 49 9.47 5.88 9.44
C GLY A 49 9.97 5.86 10.89
N LEU A 50 10.00 7.01 11.55
CA LEU A 50 10.39 7.11 12.96
C LEU A 50 9.40 6.38 13.89
N TYR A 51 8.10 6.52 13.63
CA TYR A 51 7.07 5.77 14.34
C TYR A 51 7.21 4.25 14.15
N SER A 52 7.74 3.80 13.00
CA SER A 52 7.93 2.37 12.76
C SER A 52 8.97 1.74 13.70
N PHE A 53 9.90 2.52 14.27
CA PHE A 53 10.85 2.03 15.27
C PHE A 53 10.24 1.88 16.67
N SER A 54 9.12 2.55 16.97
CA SER A 54 8.42 2.38 18.24
C SER A 54 7.41 1.22 18.22
N LEU A 55 7.15 0.62 17.05
CA LEU A 55 6.27 -0.53 16.93
C LEU A 55 6.87 -1.76 17.64
N PRO A 56 6.04 -2.54 18.35
CA PRO A 56 6.50 -3.77 18.99
C PRO A 56 7.00 -4.76 17.94
N ASN A 57 8.05 -5.50 18.29
CA ASN A 57 8.61 -6.53 17.43
C ASN A 57 7.51 -7.51 16.99
N THR A 58 7.14 -7.49 15.72
CA THR A 58 6.32 -8.50 15.05
C THR A 58 7.26 -9.53 14.42
N PRO A 59 7.63 -10.61 15.14
CA PRO A 59 8.56 -11.58 14.62
C PRO A 59 8.01 -12.20 13.32
N PRO A 60 8.83 -12.34 12.27
CA PRO A 60 8.43 -13.01 11.05
C PRO A 60 7.99 -14.44 11.35
N LYS A 61 6.91 -14.92 10.72
CA LYS A 61 6.45 -16.31 10.88
C LYS A 61 7.50 -17.35 10.46
N ALA A 62 8.47 -16.95 9.63
CA ALA A 62 9.58 -17.78 9.14
C ALA A 62 10.87 -17.67 9.98
N LYS A 63 10.81 -17.14 11.21
CA LYS A 63 12.01 -16.95 12.06
C LYS A 63 12.63 -18.31 12.42
N GLY A 64 13.72 -18.67 11.75
CA GLY A 64 14.47 -19.92 11.96
C GLY A 64 14.49 -20.88 10.76
N GLU A 65 13.75 -20.60 9.69
CA GLU A 65 13.82 -21.36 8.45
C GLU A 65 15.03 -20.94 7.60
N LYS A 66 15.63 -21.90 6.87
CA LYS A 66 16.71 -21.63 5.92
C LYS A 66 16.12 -20.86 4.74
N VAL A 67 16.26 -19.54 4.77
CA VAL A 67 15.85 -18.68 3.66
C VAL A 67 16.66 -19.06 2.42
N THR A 68 15.97 -19.59 1.42
CA THR A 68 16.58 -20.02 0.16
C THR A 68 16.61 -18.85 -0.81
N ALA A 69 17.66 -18.72 -1.64
CA ALA A 69 17.75 -17.63 -2.63
C ALA A 69 16.51 -17.56 -3.56
N ARG A 70 15.86 -18.70 -3.79
CA ARG A 70 14.62 -18.84 -4.54
C ARG A 70 13.42 -18.15 -3.87
N GLU A 71 13.33 -18.21 -2.54
CA GLU A 71 12.26 -17.58 -1.77
C GLU A 71 12.45 -16.06 -1.70
N VAL A 72 13.70 -15.61 -1.56
CA VAL A 72 14.04 -14.18 -1.58
C VAL A 72 13.71 -13.54 -2.93
N LEU A 73 13.98 -14.25 -4.03
CA LEU A 73 13.61 -13.81 -5.38
C LEU A 73 12.11 -13.97 -5.67
N GLY A 74 11.32 -14.47 -4.72
CA GLY A 74 9.86 -14.64 -4.88
C GLY A 74 9.46 -15.67 -5.92
N LEU A 75 10.38 -16.55 -6.34
CA LEU A 75 10.12 -17.56 -7.38
C LEU A 75 9.06 -18.58 -6.93
N ASP A 76 8.91 -18.80 -5.62
CA ASP A 76 7.83 -19.63 -5.08
C ASP A 76 6.46 -18.95 -5.15
N ALA A 77 6.40 -17.61 -5.11
CA ALA A 77 5.16 -16.89 -5.37
C ALA A 77 4.70 -17.04 -6.82
N LEU A 78 5.62 -17.12 -7.79
CA LEU A 78 5.27 -17.42 -9.19
C LEU A 78 4.64 -18.80 -9.35
N SER A 79 4.95 -19.76 -8.48
CA SER A 79 4.32 -21.08 -8.50
C SER A 79 2.82 -21.02 -8.15
N LEU A 80 2.36 -19.99 -7.43
CA LEU A 80 0.93 -19.77 -7.14
C LEU A 80 0.13 -19.49 -8.42
N MET A 81 0.76 -18.96 -9.48
CA MET A 81 0.13 -18.75 -10.79
C MET A 81 -0.31 -20.07 -11.44
N LYS A 82 0.20 -21.23 -11.01
CA LYS A 82 -0.30 -22.53 -11.47
C LYS A 82 -1.71 -22.82 -10.98
N LYS A 83 -2.16 -22.17 -9.89
CA LYS A 83 -3.54 -22.29 -9.41
C LYS A 83 -4.45 -21.41 -10.25
N ARG A 84 -5.36 -22.02 -11.00
CA ARG A 84 -6.28 -21.33 -11.92
C ARG A 84 -6.99 -20.15 -11.27
N SER A 85 -7.51 -20.30 -10.06
CA SER A 85 -8.21 -19.23 -9.34
C SER A 85 -7.30 -18.03 -9.02
N PHE A 86 -6.04 -18.28 -8.65
CA PHE A 86 -5.07 -17.22 -8.39
C PHE A 86 -4.65 -16.51 -9.69
N ALA A 87 -4.39 -17.27 -10.76
CA ALA A 87 -4.05 -16.70 -12.06
C ALA A 87 -5.16 -15.80 -12.60
N VAL A 88 -6.42 -16.25 -12.51
CA VAL A 88 -7.58 -15.45 -12.92
C VAL A 88 -7.66 -14.16 -12.09
N MET A 89 -7.51 -14.24 -10.76
CA MET A 89 -7.51 -13.07 -9.89
C MET A 89 -6.41 -12.06 -10.29
N VAL A 90 -5.19 -12.53 -10.53
CA VAL A 90 -4.06 -11.67 -10.92
C VAL A 90 -4.32 -11.01 -12.27
N ILE A 91 -4.73 -11.77 -13.29
CA ILE A 91 -5.03 -11.23 -14.62
C ILE A 91 -6.15 -10.21 -14.54
N SER A 92 -7.24 -10.52 -13.84
CA SER A 92 -8.35 -9.59 -13.63
C SER A 92 -7.92 -8.33 -12.90
N SER A 93 -7.10 -8.45 -11.84
CA SER A 93 -6.57 -7.29 -11.11
C SER A 93 -5.74 -6.39 -12.02
N VAL A 94 -4.87 -6.95 -12.85
CA VAL A 94 -4.07 -6.18 -13.82
C VAL A 94 -4.97 -5.48 -14.83
N LEU A 95 -5.97 -6.19 -15.37
CA LEU A 95 -6.92 -5.61 -16.33
C LEU A 95 -7.75 -4.47 -15.71
N ILE A 96 -8.09 -4.52 -14.43
CA ILE A 96 -8.80 -3.44 -13.72
C ILE A 96 -7.88 -2.25 -13.46
N CYS A 97 -6.59 -2.47 -13.20
CA CYS A 97 -5.63 -1.39 -12.98
C CYS A 97 -5.41 -0.52 -14.23
N ILE A 98 -5.56 -1.07 -15.44
CA ILE A 98 -5.40 -0.32 -16.70
C ILE A 98 -6.35 0.88 -16.76
N PRO A 99 -7.69 0.71 -16.76
CA PRO A 99 -8.62 1.84 -16.82
C PRO A 99 -8.51 2.73 -15.57
N LEU A 100 -8.18 2.16 -14.40
CA LEU A 100 -8.01 2.95 -13.18
C LEU A 100 -6.84 3.93 -13.27
N SER A 101 -5.72 3.52 -13.86
CA SER A 101 -4.57 4.40 -14.11
C SER A 101 -4.92 5.52 -15.09
N PHE A 102 -5.71 5.23 -16.13
CA PHE A 102 -6.22 6.25 -17.05
C PHE A 102 -7.18 7.22 -16.36
N TYR A 103 -8.05 6.72 -15.49
CA TYR A 103 -8.97 7.54 -14.70
C TYR A 103 -8.22 8.53 -13.82
N TYR A 104 -7.24 8.07 -13.03
CA TYR A 104 -6.44 8.97 -12.19
C TYR A 104 -5.55 9.94 -12.99
N GLY A 105 -5.04 9.51 -14.15
CA GLY A 105 -4.13 10.33 -14.95
C GLY A 105 -4.82 11.37 -15.85
N PHE A 106 -6.03 11.11 -16.32
CA PHE A 106 -6.70 11.93 -17.35
C PHE A 106 -8.12 12.38 -17.01
N ALA A 107 -8.78 11.77 -16.02
CA ALA A 107 -10.14 12.14 -15.63
C ALA A 107 -10.21 13.02 -14.38
N ASN A 108 -9.06 13.34 -13.76
CA ASN A 108 -8.95 14.38 -12.74
C ASN A 108 -8.56 15.70 -13.43
N PRO A 109 -9.50 16.65 -13.65
CA PRO A 109 -9.20 17.95 -14.26
C PRO A 109 -8.25 18.80 -13.41
#